data_AF-A0A947BJ33-F1
#
_entry.id   AF-A0A947BJ33-F1
#
_cell.length_a   1.000
_cell.length_b   1.000
_cell.length_c   1.000
_cell.angle_alpha   90.00
_cell.angle_beta   90.00
_cell.angle_gamma   90.00
#
_symmetry.space_group_name_H-M   'P 1'
#
loop_
_entity.id
_entity.type
_entity.pdbx_description
1 polymer ?
#
loop_
_entity_poly.entity_id
_entity_poly.type
_entity_poly.pdbx_seq_one_letter_code
_entity_poly.pdbx_strand_id
1 'polypeptide(L)'
;GAVLAGQLFAPTFLDSEAFWGGSIFYNEDLIHRMHAVPYWVKYAAFVVMLIGLFVAWLAYIKDTTIPGKAAEQLGPIYRFFYNKWYFDELYHYLFVVPAFWLGRQFWKLGDIGTIDRFGPNGVAWLVDKGAVGAKKFQTGYLYSYALVMLLGLVAAVTWVLF
;
A
#
# COMPACT_ATOMS: atom_id res chain seq x y z
N GLY A 1 -31.29 25.87 -21.31
CA GLY A 1 -30.68 27.15 -20.94
C GLY A 1 -29.23 27.23 -21.39
N ALA A 2 -28.32 26.54 -20.69
CA ALA A 2 -26.88 26.67 -20.88
C ALA A 2 -26.36 26.33 -22.30
N VAL A 3 -26.85 25.26 -22.94
CA VAL A 3 -26.41 24.87 -24.29
C VAL A 3 -26.77 25.94 -25.34
N LEU A 4 -28.02 26.42 -25.30
CA LEU A 4 -28.51 27.46 -26.23
C LEU A 4 -27.79 28.79 -26.01
N ALA A 5 -27.58 29.19 -24.74
CA ALA A 5 -26.80 30.38 -24.42
C ALA A 5 -25.35 30.26 -24.91
N GLY A 6 -24.72 29.10 -24.69
CA GLY A 6 -23.38 28.82 -25.17
C GLY A 6 -23.25 28.93 -26.70
N GLN A 7 -24.24 28.42 -27.45
CA GLN A 7 -24.23 28.50 -28.92
C GLN A 7 -24.45 29.92 -29.45
N LEU A 8 -25.33 30.69 -28.82
CA LEU A 8 -25.64 32.06 -29.24
C LEU A 8 -24.48 33.02 -28.97
N PHE A 9 -23.80 32.86 -27.83
CA PHE A 9 -22.71 33.76 -27.44
C PHE A 9 -21.31 33.23 -27.77
N ALA A 10 -21.18 31.99 -28.25
CA ALA A 10 -19.90 31.40 -28.64
C ALA A 10 -19.12 32.28 -29.64
N PRO A 11 -19.70 32.82 -30.72
CA PRO A 11 -18.96 33.68 -31.64
C PRO A 11 -18.44 34.96 -30.97
N THR A 12 -19.24 35.56 -30.10
CA THR A 12 -18.88 36.80 -29.38
C THR A 12 -17.75 36.57 -28.39
N PHE A 13 -17.72 35.41 -27.72
CA PHE A 13 -16.69 35.09 -26.72
C PHE A 13 -15.46 34.40 -27.32
N LEU A 14 -15.57 33.65 -28.42
CA LEU A 14 -14.47 32.83 -28.94
C LEU A 14 -13.78 33.45 -30.16
N ASP A 15 -14.46 34.32 -30.92
CA ASP A 15 -13.95 34.84 -32.19
C ASP A 15 -13.44 36.29 -32.08
N SER A 16 -13.60 36.91 -30.91
CA SER A 16 -13.18 38.29 -30.64
C SER A 16 -12.07 38.33 -29.60
N GLU A 17 -10.85 38.72 -30.01
CA GLU A 17 -9.74 38.97 -29.10
C GLU A 17 -10.06 40.12 -28.12
N ALA A 18 -10.80 41.13 -28.60
CA ALA A 18 -11.19 42.30 -27.81
C ALA A 18 -12.02 41.95 -26.57
N PHE A 19 -12.79 40.84 -26.60
CA PHE A 19 -13.53 40.37 -25.44
C PHE A 19 -12.59 39.97 -24.28
N TRP A 20 -11.46 39.35 -24.61
CA TRP A 20 -10.52 38.84 -23.61
C TRP A 20 -9.48 39.88 -23.18
N GLY A 21 -9.24 40.93 -23.96
CA GLY A 21 -8.41 42.07 -23.55
C GLY A 21 -6.99 41.70 -23.09
N GLY A 22 -6.40 40.64 -23.67
CA GLY A 22 -5.07 40.14 -23.32
C GLY A 22 -5.01 39.23 -22.09
N SER A 23 -6.15 38.87 -21.48
CA SER A 23 -6.19 37.95 -20.34
C SER A 23 -5.89 36.48 -20.69
N ILE A 24 -6.15 36.08 -21.93
CA ILE A 24 -5.78 34.77 -22.49
C ILE A 24 -4.97 34.94 -23.77
N PHE A 25 -4.08 33.98 -24.03
CA PHE A 25 -3.32 33.94 -25.28
C PHE A 25 -4.28 33.63 -26.44
N TYR A 26 -4.42 34.56 -27.38
CA TYR A 26 -5.28 34.42 -28.57
C TYR A 26 -4.41 34.22 -29.81
N ASN A 27 -4.73 33.19 -30.59
CA ASN A 27 -4.06 32.90 -31.86
C ASN A 27 -5.09 32.81 -32.99
N GLU A 28 -5.09 33.82 -33.84
CA GLU A 28 -6.08 34.00 -34.90
C GLU A 28 -6.07 32.86 -35.94
N ASP A 29 -4.89 32.36 -36.34
CA ASP A 29 -4.77 31.25 -37.29
C ASP A 29 -5.35 29.94 -36.73
N LEU A 30 -5.13 29.66 -35.43
CA LEU A 30 -5.70 28.49 -34.78
C LEU A 30 -7.22 28.58 -34.67
N ILE A 31 -7.77 29.74 -34.30
CA ILE A 31 -9.22 29.95 -34.20
C ILE A 31 -9.89 29.78 -35.57
N HIS A 32 -9.33 30.34 -36.64
CA HIS A 32 -9.83 30.14 -38.00
C HIS A 32 -9.82 28.66 -38.43
N ARG A 33 -8.75 27.92 -38.10
CA ARG A 33 -8.67 26.48 -38.38
C ARG A 33 -9.69 25.66 -37.58
N MET A 34 -9.96 26.05 -36.33
CA MET A 34 -11.02 25.43 -35.51
C MET A 34 -12.41 25.65 -36.12
N HIS A 35 -12.65 26.80 -36.74
CA HIS A 35 -13.91 27.08 -37.43
C HIS A 35 -14.10 26.26 -38.69
N ALA A 36 -13.01 25.98 -39.42
CA ALA A 36 -13.00 25.15 -40.62
C ALA A 36 -13.36 23.68 -40.36
N VAL A 37 -13.36 23.23 -39.09
CA VAL A 37 -13.80 21.87 -38.74
C VAL A 37 -15.28 21.70 -39.09
N PRO A 38 -15.66 20.59 -39.77
CA PRO A 38 -17.05 20.32 -40.11
C PRO A 38 -17.98 20.32 -38.90
N TYR A 39 -19.17 20.90 -39.06
CA TYR A 39 -20.16 21.01 -37.97
C TYR A 39 -20.55 19.67 -37.34
N TRP A 40 -20.56 18.57 -38.11
CA TRP A 40 -20.88 17.25 -37.56
C TRP A 40 -19.91 16.84 -36.45
N VAL A 41 -18.62 17.16 -36.58
CA VAL A 41 -17.60 16.85 -35.58
C VAL A 41 -17.83 17.67 -34.31
N LYS A 42 -18.23 18.95 -34.47
CA LYS A 42 -18.57 19.84 -33.35
C LYS A 42 -19.75 19.29 -32.52
N TYR A 43 -20.70 18.61 -33.16
CA TYR A 43 -21.85 17.99 -32.47
C TYR A 43 -21.68 16.51 -32.16
N ALA A 44 -20.60 15.85 -32.61
CA ALA A 44 -20.42 14.41 -32.49
C ALA A 44 -20.47 13.96 -31.01
N ALA A 45 -19.74 14.66 -30.14
CA ALA A 45 -19.74 14.36 -28.70
C ALA A 45 -21.14 14.51 -28.08
N PHE A 46 -21.92 15.52 -28.49
CA PHE A 46 -23.28 15.73 -28.02
C PHE A 46 -24.23 14.61 -28.48
N VAL A 47 -24.13 14.20 -29.74
CA VAL A 47 -24.93 13.09 -30.29
C VAL A 47 -24.59 11.77 -29.61
N VAL A 48 -23.30 11.46 -29.43
CA VAL A 48 -22.85 10.25 -28.72
C VAL A 48 -23.33 10.24 -27.27
N MET A 49 -23.30 11.39 -26.58
CA MET A 49 -23.83 11.53 -25.24
C MET A 49 -25.34 11.24 -25.19
N LEU A 50 -26.13 11.78 -26.12
CA LEU A 50 -27.57 11.51 -26.20
C LEU A 50 -27.87 10.03 -26.47
N ILE A 51 -27.11 9.40 -27.37
CA ILE A 51 -27.24 7.96 -27.64
C ILE A 51 -26.92 7.14 -26.38
N GLY A 52 -25.81 7.46 -25.70
CA GLY A 52 -25.42 6.80 -24.46
C GLY A 52 -26.48 6.96 -23.36
N LEU A 53 -27.03 8.18 -23.20
CA LEU A 53 -28.12 8.45 -22.27
C LEU A 53 -29.37 7.65 -22.60
N PHE A 54 -29.76 7.59 -23.88
CA PHE A 54 -30.93 6.84 -24.31
C PHE A 54 -30.75 5.33 -24.07
N VAL A 55 -29.58 4.77 -24.40
CA VAL A 55 -29.24 3.37 -24.11
C VAL A 55 -29.27 3.09 -22.61
N ALA A 56 -28.72 3.99 -21.79
CA ALA A 56 -28.75 3.85 -20.34
C ALA A 56 -30.19 3.92 -19.79
N TRP A 57 -31.00 4.86 -20.26
CA TRP A 57 -32.41 4.95 -19.88
C TRP A 57 -33.19 3.68 -20.24
N LEU A 58 -32.96 3.13 -21.45
CA LEU A 58 -33.56 1.86 -21.85
C LEU A 58 -33.13 0.71 -20.94
N ALA A 59 -31.83 0.58 -20.65
CA ALA A 59 -31.27 -0.54 -19.91
C ALA A 59 -31.51 -0.48 -18.39
N TYR A 60 -31.69 0.71 -17.82
CA TYR A 60 -31.81 0.89 -16.36
C TYR A 60 -33.19 1.37 -15.90
N ILE A 61 -34.02 1.95 -16.77
CA ILE A 61 -35.37 2.43 -16.41
C ILE A 61 -36.46 1.62 -17.13
N LYS A 62 -36.35 1.44 -18.44
CA LYS A 62 -37.41 0.76 -19.22
C LYS A 62 -37.40 -0.76 -19.06
N ASP A 63 -36.24 -1.39 -19.23
CA ASP A 63 -36.08 -2.84 -19.11
C ASP A 63 -34.78 -3.15 -18.37
N THR A 64 -34.92 -3.39 -17.07
CA THR A 64 -33.80 -3.70 -16.16
C THR A 64 -33.22 -5.10 -16.36
N THR A 65 -33.76 -5.91 -17.29
CA THR A 65 -33.19 -7.23 -17.63
C THR A 65 -32.03 -7.12 -18.61
N ILE A 66 -31.89 -5.99 -19.32
CA ILE A 66 -30.86 -5.78 -20.35
C ILE A 66 -29.43 -5.89 -19.76
N PRO A 67 -29.09 -5.24 -18.63
CA PRO A 67 -27.74 -5.34 -18.06
C PRO A 67 -27.38 -6.76 -17.63
N GLY A 68 -28.34 -7.52 -17.09
CA GLY A 68 -28.14 -8.92 -16.70
C GLY A 68 -27.82 -9.82 -17.90
N LYS A 69 -28.61 -9.71 -18.97
CA LYS A 69 -28.37 -10.45 -20.22
C LYS A 69 -27.04 -10.09 -20.86
N ALA A 70 -26.67 -8.80 -20.85
CA ALA A 70 -25.39 -8.33 -21.35
C ALA A 70 -24.21 -8.91 -20.53
N ALA A 71 -24.36 -9.01 -19.20
CA ALA A 71 -23.35 -9.61 -18.33
C ALA A 71 -23.18 -11.12 -18.59
N GLU A 72 -24.27 -11.85 -18.80
CA GLU A 72 -24.24 -13.28 -19.15
C GLU A 72 -23.58 -13.51 -20.51
N GLN A 73 -23.92 -12.70 -21.51
CA GLN A 73 -23.36 -12.81 -22.86
C GLN A 73 -21.88 -12.46 -22.92
N LEU A 74 -21.45 -11.39 -22.23
CA LEU A 74 -20.07 -10.92 -22.23
C LEU A 74 -19.18 -11.64 -21.22
N GLY A 75 -19.77 -12.44 -20.31
CA GLY A 75 -19.13 -13.38 -19.38
C GLY A 75 -17.72 -12.99 -18.92
N PRO A 76 -16.65 -13.46 -19.59
CA PRO A 76 -15.27 -13.17 -19.22
C PRO A 76 -14.89 -11.68 -19.30
N ILE A 77 -15.35 -10.96 -20.34
CA ILE A 77 -15.07 -9.54 -20.52
C ILE A 77 -15.81 -8.73 -19.46
N TYR A 78 -17.08 -9.07 -19.19
CA TYR A 78 -17.83 -8.43 -18.12
C TYR A 78 -17.15 -8.62 -16.76
N ARG A 79 -16.76 -9.86 -16.42
CA ARG A 79 -16.05 -10.17 -15.18
C ARG A 79 -14.73 -9.42 -15.03
N PHE A 80 -14.03 -9.21 -16.13
CA PHE A 80 -12.78 -8.45 -16.14
C PHE A 80 -12.98 -6.98 -15.76
N PHE A 81 -13.96 -6.29 -16.36
CA PHE A 81 -14.30 -4.91 -15.99
C PHE A 81 -14.98 -4.84 -14.61
N TYR A 82 -15.80 -5.83 -14.27
CA TYR A 82 -16.47 -5.94 -12.97
C TYR A 82 -15.46 -6.07 -11.82
N ASN A 83 -14.44 -6.91 -11.98
CA ASN A 83 -13.35 -7.06 -11.03
C ASN A 83 -12.27 -5.98 -11.19
N LYS A 84 -12.62 -4.79 -11.71
CA LYS A 84 -11.73 -3.63 -11.87
C LYS A 84 -10.38 -3.99 -12.49
N TRP A 85 -10.40 -4.80 -13.56
CA TRP A 85 -9.17 -5.21 -14.26
C TRP A 85 -8.24 -6.14 -13.46
N TYR A 86 -8.69 -6.69 -12.33
CA TYR A 86 -7.91 -7.51 -11.40
C TYR A 86 -6.63 -6.84 -10.86
N PHE A 87 -6.52 -5.52 -10.96
CA PHE A 87 -5.31 -4.81 -10.57
C PHE A 87 -5.12 -4.81 -9.05
N ASP A 88 -6.22 -4.68 -8.30
CA ASP A 88 -6.24 -4.72 -6.84
C ASP A 88 -5.72 -6.09 -6.32
N GLU A 89 -6.20 -7.17 -6.92
CA GLU A 89 -5.82 -8.55 -6.59
C GLU A 89 -4.37 -8.82 -6.96
N LEU A 90 -3.95 -8.43 -8.17
CA LEU A 90 -2.57 -8.56 -8.61
C LEU A 90 -1.62 -7.83 -7.65
N TYR A 91 -1.97 -6.60 -7.25
CA TYR A 91 -1.18 -5.84 -6.30
C TYR A 91 -1.12 -6.52 -4.93
N HIS A 92 -2.24 -7.05 -4.45
CA HIS A 92 -2.31 -7.76 -3.20
C HIS A 92 -1.40 -9.01 -3.19
N TYR A 93 -1.47 -9.83 -4.23
CA TYR A 93 -0.67 -11.05 -4.33
C TYR A 93 0.81 -10.78 -4.58
N LEU A 94 1.13 -9.74 -5.36
CA LEU A 94 2.52 -9.47 -5.75
C LEU A 94 3.29 -8.65 -4.71
N PHE A 95 2.63 -7.71 -4.04
CA PHE A 95 3.31 -6.80 -3.11
C PHE A 95 2.88 -7.02 -1.66
N VAL A 96 1.58 -7.09 -1.39
CA VAL A 96 1.07 -7.09 -0.01
C VAL A 96 1.40 -8.41 0.70
N VAL A 97 1.04 -9.55 0.10
CA VAL A 97 1.28 -10.87 0.71
C VAL A 97 2.78 -11.13 0.95
N PRO A 98 3.68 -10.88 -0.02
CA PRO A 98 5.11 -11.07 0.20
C PRO A 98 5.68 -10.11 1.23
N ALA A 99 5.25 -8.84 1.27
CA ALA A 99 5.70 -7.89 2.28
C ALA A 99 5.32 -8.34 3.70
N PHE A 100 4.08 -8.80 3.91
CA PHE A 100 3.67 -9.37 5.20
C PHE A 100 4.41 -10.65 5.54
N TRP A 101 4.70 -11.51 4.56
CA TRP A 101 5.48 -12.71 4.78
C TRP A 101 6.91 -12.38 5.22
N LEU A 102 7.59 -11.47 4.51
CA LEU A 102 8.93 -10.99 4.86
C LEU A 102 8.94 -10.36 6.25
N GLY A 103 8.00 -9.47 6.56
CA GLY A 103 7.88 -8.86 7.89
C GLY A 103 7.72 -9.90 9.01
N ARG A 104 6.90 -10.94 8.79
CA ARG A 104 6.76 -12.05 9.75
C ARG A 104 8.05 -12.86 9.91
N GLN A 105 8.81 -13.08 8.84
CA GLN A 105 10.10 -13.78 8.93
C GLN A 105 11.09 -12.96 9.76
N PHE A 106 11.23 -11.66 9.48
CA PHE A 106 12.14 -10.80 10.24
C PHE A 106 11.76 -10.71 11.72
N TRP A 107 10.47 -10.64 12.03
CA TRP A 107 10.01 -10.62 13.42
C TRP A 107 10.29 -11.95 14.14
N LYS A 108 9.86 -13.08 13.57
CA LYS A 108 10.00 -14.38 14.26
C LYS A 108 11.44 -14.89 14.31
N LEU A 109 12.18 -14.77 13.20
CA LEU A 109 13.54 -15.29 13.12
C LEU A 109 14.54 -14.28 13.70
N GLY A 110 14.43 -13.01 13.34
CA GLY A 110 15.34 -11.97 13.80
C GLY A 110 15.11 -11.64 15.27
N ASP A 111 13.95 -11.06 15.57
CA ASP A 111 13.68 -10.48 16.89
C ASP A 111 13.52 -11.57 17.97
N ILE A 112 12.47 -12.40 17.85
CA ILE A 112 12.19 -13.45 18.85
C ILE A 112 13.29 -14.53 18.86
N GLY A 113 13.71 -14.97 17.67
CA GLY A 113 14.64 -16.09 17.52
C GLY A 113 16.08 -15.75 17.87
N THR A 114 16.52 -14.52 17.59
CA THR A 114 17.93 -14.11 17.73
C THR A 114 18.10 -13.11 18.87
N ILE A 115 17.39 -11.98 18.84
CA ILE A 115 17.58 -10.89 19.81
C ILE A 115 17.12 -11.33 21.20
N ASP A 116 15.89 -11.80 21.35
CA ASP A 116 15.35 -12.20 22.65
C ASP A 116 16.05 -13.43 23.22
N ARG A 117 16.47 -14.35 22.35
CA ARG A 117 17.12 -15.60 22.75
C ARG A 117 18.56 -15.38 23.21
N PHE A 118 19.32 -14.51 22.57
CA PHE A 118 20.71 -14.23 22.95
C PHE A 118 20.86 -13.04 23.91
N GLY A 119 19.89 -12.15 23.96
CA GLY A 119 19.86 -11.04 24.90
C GLY A 119 19.29 -11.46 26.26
N PRO A 120 18.10 -10.98 26.65
CA PRO A 120 17.61 -11.15 28.03
C PRO A 120 17.48 -12.61 28.46
N ASN A 121 16.88 -13.45 27.62
CA ASN A 121 16.62 -14.86 27.97
C ASN A 121 17.92 -15.68 28.00
N GLY A 122 18.86 -15.38 27.10
CA GLY A 122 20.15 -16.04 27.04
C GLY A 122 21.01 -15.72 28.26
N VAL A 123 21.07 -14.45 28.65
CA VAL A 123 21.77 -14.02 29.86
C VAL A 123 21.11 -14.60 31.10
N ALA A 124 19.77 -14.56 31.20
CA ALA A 124 19.05 -15.16 32.32
C ALA A 124 19.31 -16.67 32.44
N TRP A 125 19.32 -17.40 31.32
CA TRP A 125 19.64 -18.83 31.31
C TRP A 125 21.07 -19.10 31.77
N LEU A 126 22.05 -18.30 31.34
CA LEU A 126 23.45 -18.45 31.75
C LEU A 126 23.60 -18.25 33.28
N VAL A 127 22.95 -17.22 33.82
CA VAL A 127 22.97 -16.92 35.25
C VAL A 127 22.29 -18.05 36.04
N ASP A 128 21.12 -18.53 35.60
CA ASP A 128 20.42 -19.62 36.26
C ASP A 128 21.25 -20.92 36.29
N LYS A 129 21.85 -21.30 35.14
CA LYS A 129 22.74 -22.47 35.07
C LYS A 129 23.98 -22.30 35.93
N GLY A 130 24.57 -21.11 35.95
CA GLY A 130 25.68 -20.76 36.83
C GLY A 130 25.31 -20.91 38.30
N ALA A 131 24.14 -20.42 38.70
CA ALA A 131 23.63 -20.51 40.07
C ALA A 131 23.38 -21.96 40.50
N VAL A 132 22.83 -22.81 39.62
CA VAL A 132 22.66 -24.24 39.88
C VAL A 132 24.02 -24.93 40.08
N GLY A 133 25.01 -24.60 39.25
CA GLY A 133 26.38 -25.10 39.39
C GLY A 133 27.01 -24.68 40.72
N ALA A 134 26.93 -23.39 41.06
CA ALA A 134 27.45 -22.84 42.32
C ALA A 134 26.78 -23.48 43.54
N LYS A 135 25.47 -23.70 43.49
CA LYS A 135 24.74 -24.40 44.56
C LYS A 135 25.21 -25.84 44.75
N LYS A 136 25.61 -26.53 43.68
CA LYS A 136 26.15 -27.90 43.77
C LYS A 136 27.53 -27.96 44.45
N PHE A 137 28.34 -26.90 44.33
CA PHE A 137 29.61 -26.79 45.06
C PHE A 137 29.41 -26.54 46.57
N GLN A 138 28.24 -26.02 46.98
CA GLN A 138 27.87 -25.88 48.37
C GLN A 138 27.24 -27.20 48.89
N THR A 139 28.08 -28.16 49.26
CA THR A 139 27.66 -29.51 49.68
C THR A 139 27.18 -29.59 51.13
N GLY A 140 27.40 -28.54 51.94
CA GLY A 140 27.00 -28.51 53.36
C GLY A 140 27.93 -29.26 54.33
N TYR A 141 28.99 -29.92 53.83
CA TYR A 141 29.95 -30.63 54.66
C TYR A 141 31.01 -29.70 55.26
N LEU A 142 31.09 -29.64 56.59
CA LEU A 142 32.06 -28.81 57.34
C LEU A 142 33.52 -29.03 56.92
N TYR A 143 33.91 -30.27 56.61
CA TYR A 143 35.28 -30.59 56.17
C TYR A 143 35.66 -29.88 54.86
N SER A 144 34.73 -29.80 53.90
CA SER A 144 34.97 -29.12 52.63
C SER A 144 35.14 -27.61 52.83
N TYR A 145 34.38 -27.00 53.73
CA TYR A 145 34.54 -25.57 54.06
C TYR A 145 35.87 -25.28 54.74
N ALA A 146 36.30 -26.12 55.69
CA ALA A 146 37.59 -25.96 56.36
C ALA A 146 38.76 -26.00 55.36
N LEU A 147 38.70 -26.92 54.38
CA LEU A 147 39.70 -27.02 53.31
C LEU A 147 39.72 -25.77 52.41
N VAL A 148 38.55 -25.26 52.01
CA VAL A 148 38.45 -24.04 51.20
C VAL A 148 38.99 -22.82 51.94
N MET A 149 38.70 -22.67 53.23
CA MET A 149 39.23 -21.58 54.05
C MET A 149 40.76 -21.61 54.15
N LEU A 150 41.34 -22.79 54.34
CA LEU A 150 42.78 -22.95 54.45
C LEU A 150 43.49 -22.65 53.12
N LEU A 151 42.94 -23.13 52.00
CA LEU A 151 43.43 -22.77 50.67
C LEU A 151 43.31 -21.26 50.39
N GLY A 152 42.20 -20.64 50.78
CA GLY A 152 41.99 -19.20 50.65
C GLY A 152 43.01 -18.39 51.45
N LEU A 153 43.32 -18.81 52.68
CA LEU A 153 44.34 -18.18 53.51
C LEU A 153 45.73 -18.29 52.88
N VAL A 154 46.13 -19.48 52.44
CA VAL A 154 47.43 -19.71 51.79
C VAL A 154 47.53 -18.84 50.54
N ALA A 155 46.51 -18.86 49.67
CA ALA A 155 46.48 -18.06 48.45
C ALA A 155 46.58 -16.55 48.74
N ALA A 156 45.86 -16.04 49.74
CA ALA A 156 45.92 -14.64 50.13
C ALA A 156 47.31 -14.24 50.66
N VAL A 157 47.91 -15.07 51.51
CA VAL A 157 49.27 -14.83 52.02
C VAL A 157 50.30 -14.88 50.89
N THR A 158 50.18 -15.84 49.97
CA THR A 158 51.04 -15.92 48.78
C THR A 158 50.89 -14.68 47.90
N TRP A 159 49.66 -14.21 47.62
CA TRP A 159 49.42 -13.00 46.82
C TRP A 159 49.96 -11.72 47.47
N VAL A 160 50.02 -11.66 48.80
CA VAL A 160 50.54 -10.48 49.51
C VAL A 160 52.07 -10.51 49.59
N LEU A 161 52.67 -11.69 49.64
CA LEU A 161 54.12 -11.86 49.76
C LEU A 161 54.87 -11.83 48.42
N PHE A 162 54.18 -12.06 47.30
CA PHE A 162 54.72 -12.04 45.93
C PHE A 162 53.98 -11.03 45.07
#